data_AF-A0AAW0E670-F1
#
_entry.id   AF-A0AAW0E670-F1
#
_cell.length_a   1.000
_cell.length_b   1.000
_cell.length_c   1.000
_cell.angle_alpha   90.00
_cell.angle_beta   90.00
_cell.angle_gamma   90.00
#
_symmetry.space_group_name_H-M   'P 1'
#
loop_
_entity.id
_entity.type
_entity.pdbx_description
1 polymer ?
#
loop_
_entity_poly.entity_id
_entity_poly.type
_entity_poly.pdbx_seq_one_letter_code
_entity_poly.pdbx_strand_id
1 'polypeptide(L)'
;MPPPLNHPSLNLQVLPETWFVVQLPPQETVPAPILEALSKDTGKGLSVTRTPEELSIAGAWREGFPDAFKGECTWRCIKIAGPMSFSLVGVLAQVTAPLQAAQCPVFVTSTWSASSPSAIACTESVLFRNTDYILVPKDKLNLAVDALKTDGWCFSYSLV
;
A
#
# COMPACT_ATOMS: atom_id res chain seq x y z
N MET A 1 -22.56 -11.14 3.61
CA MET A 1 -23.01 -9.99 4.42
C MET A 1 -22.14 -8.83 4.01
N PRO A 2 -22.62 -7.84 3.24
CA PRO A 2 -21.78 -6.70 2.93
C PRO A 2 -21.64 -5.88 4.22
N PRO A 3 -20.43 -5.71 4.79
CA PRO A 3 -20.25 -4.65 5.77
C PRO A 3 -20.49 -3.29 5.07
N PRO A 4 -20.83 -2.23 5.81
CA PRO A 4 -21.18 -0.96 5.22
C PRO A 4 -19.93 -0.37 4.53
N LEU A 5 -19.85 -0.52 3.20
CA LEU A 5 -18.81 0.04 2.33
C LEU A 5 -18.74 1.59 2.38
N ASN A 6 -19.67 2.23 3.10
CA ASN A 6 -19.75 3.68 3.31
C ASN A 6 -19.16 4.14 4.65
N HIS A 7 -18.21 3.40 5.24
CA HIS A 7 -17.49 3.89 6.41
C HIS A 7 -16.28 4.75 5.98
N PRO A 8 -16.10 5.99 6.48
CA PRO A 8 -15.01 6.87 6.06
C PRO A 8 -13.60 6.27 6.17
N SER A 9 -13.37 5.38 7.15
CA SER A 9 -12.09 4.66 7.31
C SER A 9 -11.81 3.59 6.24
N LEU A 10 -12.78 3.31 5.36
CA LEU A 10 -12.64 2.43 4.19
C LEU A 10 -12.53 3.21 2.88
N ASN A 11 -12.54 4.55 2.93
CA ASN A 11 -12.34 5.36 1.73
C ASN A 11 -10.98 5.05 1.10
N LEU A 12 -10.93 5.04 -0.21
CA LEU A 12 -9.73 4.80 -0.99
C LEU A 12 -9.08 6.11 -1.38
N GLN A 13 -7.76 6.14 -1.43
CA GLN A 13 -6.98 7.28 -1.87
C GLN A 13 -5.97 6.79 -2.91
N VAL A 14 -5.97 7.42 -4.09
CA VAL A 14 -4.89 7.21 -5.05
C VAL A 14 -3.71 8.08 -4.63
N LEU A 15 -2.56 7.48 -4.37
CA LEU A 15 -1.36 8.22 -4.04
C LEU A 15 -0.76 8.86 -5.32
N PRO A 16 -0.17 10.06 -5.21
CA PRO A 16 0.31 10.80 -6.38
C PRO A 16 1.53 10.14 -7.03
N GLU A 17 2.33 9.40 -6.27
CA GLU A 17 3.56 8.80 -6.77
C GLU A 17 3.32 7.59 -7.68
N THR A 18 4.28 7.36 -8.59
CA THR A 18 4.51 6.06 -9.20
C THR A 18 5.41 5.21 -8.31
N TRP A 19 5.09 3.94 -8.21
CA TRP A 19 5.78 2.99 -7.35
C TRP A 19 6.56 1.99 -8.19
N PHE A 20 7.71 1.57 -7.69
CA PHE A 20 8.42 0.41 -8.19
C PHE A 20 8.15 -0.80 -7.29
N VAL A 21 8.26 -1.99 -7.88
CA VAL A 21 8.33 -3.27 -7.18
C VAL A 21 9.48 -4.04 -7.80
N VAL A 22 10.51 -4.33 -7.01
CA VAL A 22 11.72 -5.00 -7.48
C VAL A 22 11.98 -6.23 -6.62
N GLN A 23 12.33 -7.33 -7.29
CA GLN A 23 12.79 -8.56 -6.67
C GLN A 23 14.31 -8.67 -6.83
N LEU A 24 14.99 -8.94 -5.72
CA LEU A 24 16.43 -9.23 -5.67
C LEU A 24 16.65 -10.64 -5.08
N PRO A 25 17.81 -11.27 -5.31
CA PRO A 25 18.14 -12.56 -4.70
C PRO A 25 18.10 -12.53 -3.17
N PRO A 26 17.80 -13.64 -2.48
CA PRO A 26 17.63 -13.68 -1.03
C PRO A 26 18.94 -13.41 -0.25
N GLN A 27 20.10 -13.55 -0.89
CA GLN A 27 21.41 -13.22 -0.29
C GLN A 27 21.81 -11.75 -0.54
N GLU A 28 21.10 -11.04 -1.40
CA GLU A 28 21.44 -9.67 -1.79
C GLU A 28 21.27 -8.73 -0.60
N THR A 29 22.20 -7.79 -0.43
CA THR A 29 22.07 -6.77 0.63
C THR A 29 21.01 -5.75 0.27
N VAL A 30 20.30 -5.20 1.27
CA VAL A 30 19.39 -4.08 1.00
C VAL A 30 20.24 -2.88 0.59
N PRO A 31 20.00 -2.24 -0.57
CA PRO A 31 20.82 -1.12 -1.02
C PRO A 31 20.86 0.00 0.02
N ALA A 32 22.04 0.57 0.28
CA ALA A 32 22.22 1.57 1.33
C ALA A 32 21.24 2.78 1.25
N PRO A 33 20.93 3.33 0.05
CA PRO A 33 19.92 4.40 -0.06
C PRO A 33 18.51 3.98 0.38
N ILE A 34 18.15 2.70 0.19
CA ILE A 34 16.87 2.14 0.64
C ILE A 34 16.85 2.04 2.16
N LEU A 35 17.93 1.57 2.79
CA LEU A 35 18.06 1.52 4.25
C LEU A 35 18.02 2.91 4.88
N GLU A 36 18.68 3.89 4.25
CA GLU A 36 18.67 5.27 4.71
C GLU A 36 17.25 5.86 4.64
N ALA A 37 16.53 5.62 3.54
CA ALA A 37 15.15 6.07 3.37
C ALA A 37 14.18 5.38 4.33
N LEU A 38 14.41 4.10 4.69
CA LEU A 38 13.64 3.41 5.73
C LEU A 38 13.86 4.00 7.12
N SER A 39 15.04 4.55 7.38
CA SER A 39 15.46 5.05 8.69
C SER A 39 15.04 6.50 8.94
N LYS A 40 14.44 7.18 7.95
CA LYS A 40 14.06 8.59 8.00
C LYS A 40 12.58 8.75 7.64
N ASP A 41 11.90 9.71 8.26
CA ASP A 41 10.60 10.13 7.74
C ASP A 41 10.82 10.89 6.43
N THR A 42 10.27 10.33 5.35
CA THR A 42 10.38 10.88 4.01
C THR A 42 9.01 11.20 3.41
N GLY A 43 7.93 11.04 4.17
CA GLY A 43 6.54 11.23 3.71
C GLY A 43 6.09 10.27 2.60
N LYS A 44 6.92 9.30 2.20
CA LYS A 44 6.68 8.39 1.07
C LYS A 44 6.82 6.95 1.51
N GLY A 45 5.87 6.11 1.09
CA GLY A 45 5.85 4.69 1.44
C GLY A 45 7.02 3.90 0.85
N LEU A 46 7.50 2.94 1.65
CA LEU A 46 8.55 1.99 1.31
C LEU A 46 8.31 0.71 2.10
N SER A 47 8.36 -0.44 1.42
CA SER A 47 8.26 -1.77 1.98
C SER A 47 9.49 -2.57 1.55
N VAL A 48 10.15 -3.22 2.51
CA VAL A 48 11.26 -4.13 2.28
C VAL A 48 10.91 -5.42 2.98
N THR A 49 10.72 -6.47 2.18
CA THR A 49 10.35 -7.80 2.67
C THR A 49 11.40 -8.80 2.21
N ARG A 50 12.05 -9.47 3.16
CA ARG A 50 12.95 -10.58 2.87
C ARG A 50 12.28 -11.89 3.25
N THR A 51 12.30 -12.85 2.34
CA THR A 51 11.90 -14.23 2.57
C THR A 51 13.11 -15.14 2.30
N PRO A 52 13.02 -16.46 2.59
CA PRO A 52 14.06 -17.40 2.17
C PRO A 52 14.29 -17.43 0.65
N GLU A 53 13.27 -17.07 -0.13
CA GLU A 53 13.28 -17.11 -1.59
C GLU A 53 13.77 -15.81 -2.23
N GLU A 54 13.53 -14.64 -1.61
CA GLU A 54 13.84 -13.36 -2.23
C GLU A 54 13.99 -12.17 -1.26
N LEU A 55 14.43 -11.04 -1.82
CA LEU A 55 14.28 -9.70 -1.25
C LEU A 55 13.38 -8.87 -2.16
N SER A 56 12.16 -8.57 -1.71
CA SER A 56 11.22 -7.68 -2.39
C SER A 56 11.30 -6.26 -1.83
N ILE A 57 11.39 -5.27 -2.72
CA ILE A 57 11.40 -3.84 -2.38
C ILE A 57 10.30 -3.15 -3.18
N ALA A 58 9.33 -2.56 -2.49
CA ALA A 58 8.24 -1.82 -3.09
C ALA A 58 8.17 -0.40 -2.52
N GLY A 59 8.14 0.63 -3.36
CA GLY A 59 8.13 2.01 -2.86
C GLY A 59 8.04 3.07 -3.93
N ALA A 60 7.85 4.31 -3.52
CA ALA A 60 7.97 5.46 -4.42
C ALA A 60 9.46 5.76 -4.71
N TRP A 61 9.82 5.83 -5.99
CA TRP A 61 11.18 6.18 -6.40
C TRP A 61 11.52 7.63 -6.03
N ARG A 62 12.81 7.86 -5.78
CA ARG A 62 13.38 9.16 -5.44
C ARG A 62 14.85 9.22 -5.85
N GLU A 63 15.36 10.44 -5.95
CA GLU A 63 16.78 10.68 -6.17
C GLU A 63 17.63 9.98 -5.10
N GLY A 64 18.74 9.37 -5.53
CA GLY A 64 19.62 8.55 -4.70
C GLY A 64 19.28 7.06 -4.69
N PHE A 65 18.09 6.65 -5.13
CA PHE A 65 17.80 5.22 -5.36
C PHE A 65 18.48 4.73 -6.63
N PRO A 66 18.77 3.41 -6.76
CA PRO A 66 19.35 2.85 -7.98
C PRO A 66 18.53 3.23 -9.22
N ASP A 67 19.21 3.65 -10.30
CA ASP A 67 18.55 4.03 -11.56
C ASP A 67 17.75 2.87 -12.17
N ALA A 68 18.20 1.64 -11.95
CA ALA A 68 17.47 0.43 -12.35
C ALA A 68 16.04 0.40 -11.79
N PHE A 69 15.79 0.93 -10.60
CA PHE A 69 14.46 0.93 -9.98
C PHE A 69 13.53 1.96 -10.62
N LYS A 70 14.09 2.97 -11.31
CA LYS A 70 13.31 4.00 -12.00
C LYS A 70 12.53 3.42 -13.18
N GLY A 71 13.13 2.48 -13.92
CA GLY A 71 12.46 1.76 -15.01
C GLY A 71 11.30 0.89 -14.52
N GLU A 72 11.40 0.41 -13.28
CA GLU A 72 10.39 -0.45 -12.64
C GLU A 72 9.24 0.33 -11.99
N CYS A 73 9.19 1.66 -12.17
CA CYS A 73 8.11 2.52 -11.68
C CYS A 73 6.80 2.38 -12.49
N THR A 74 6.33 1.15 -12.62
CA THR A 74 5.19 0.73 -13.44
C THR A 74 3.91 0.58 -12.64
N TRP A 75 3.90 0.95 -11.35
CA TRP A 75 2.76 0.80 -10.45
C TRP A 75 2.16 2.12 -9.99
N ARG A 76 0.86 2.11 -9.69
CA ARG A 76 0.14 3.15 -8.96
C ARG A 76 -0.44 2.56 -7.68
N CYS A 77 -0.40 3.32 -6.61
CA CYS A 77 -0.86 2.86 -5.30
C CYS A 77 -2.23 3.43 -4.96
N ILE A 78 -3.16 2.54 -4.59
CA ILE A 78 -4.45 2.84 -3.99
C ILE A 78 -4.35 2.45 -2.51
N LYS A 79 -4.35 3.44 -1.64
CA LYS A 79 -4.29 3.26 -0.18
C LYS A 79 -5.71 3.25 0.39
N ILE A 80 -5.96 2.39 1.36
CA ILE A 80 -7.15 2.51 2.22
C ILE A 80 -6.88 3.62 3.25
N ALA A 81 -7.57 4.76 3.16
CA ALA A 81 -7.29 6.00 3.91
C ALA A 81 -7.12 5.78 5.41
N GLY A 82 -7.92 4.89 5.98
CA GLY A 82 -7.72 4.32 7.30
C GLY A 82 -8.28 5.15 8.45
N PRO A 83 -7.89 4.85 9.70
CA PRO A 83 -7.28 3.59 10.10
C PRO A 83 -8.39 2.61 10.59
N MET A 84 -8.34 1.36 10.10
CA MET A 84 -9.41 0.37 10.24
C MET A 84 -9.36 -0.35 11.60
N SER A 85 -10.52 -0.60 12.23
CA SER A 85 -10.58 -1.46 13.42
C SER A 85 -10.02 -2.85 13.11
N PHE A 86 -9.24 -3.42 14.01
CA PHE A 86 -8.69 -4.78 13.86
C PHE A 86 -9.78 -5.87 13.76
N SER A 87 -11.00 -5.58 14.22
CA SER A 87 -12.15 -6.49 14.09
C SER A 87 -12.71 -6.59 12.67
N LEU A 88 -12.24 -5.78 11.72
CA LEU A 88 -12.73 -5.80 10.34
C LEU A 88 -12.12 -6.99 9.58
N VAL A 89 -12.97 -7.98 9.31
CA VAL A 89 -12.61 -9.19 8.55
C VAL A 89 -12.98 -9.02 7.09
N GLY A 90 -12.12 -9.51 6.20
CA GLY A 90 -12.43 -9.64 4.77
C GLY A 90 -12.35 -8.34 3.97
N VAL A 91 -11.73 -7.27 4.49
CA VAL A 91 -11.55 -6.01 3.75
C VAL A 91 -10.76 -6.25 2.46
N LEU A 92 -9.62 -6.94 2.53
CA LEU A 92 -8.82 -7.27 1.34
C LEU A 92 -9.61 -8.10 0.33
N ALA A 93 -10.42 -9.06 0.79
CA ALA A 93 -11.27 -9.86 -0.11
C ALA A 93 -12.30 -8.98 -0.82
N GLN A 94 -12.93 -8.04 -0.11
CA GLN A 94 -13.92 -7.13 -0.68
C GLN A 94 -13.32 -6.13 -1.67
N VAL A 95 -12.15 -5.57 -1.38
CA VAL A 95 -11.52 -4.59 -2.29
C VAL A 95 -10.90 -5.27 -3.52
N THR A 96 -10.41 -6.50 -3.38
CA THR A 96 -9.80 -7.24 -4.50
C THR A 96 -10.83 -7.95 -5.38
N ALA A 97 -12.03 -8.25 -4.88
CA ALA A 97 -13.11 -8.86 -5.68
C ALA A 97 -13.48 -8.07 -6.96
N PRO A 98 -13.77 -6.76 -6.92
CA PRO A 98 -14.05 -5.99 -8.13
C PRO A 98 -12.81 -5.84 -9.05
N LEU A 99 -11.60 -5.80 -8.47
CA LEU A 99 -10.36 -5.77 -9.24
C LEU A 99 -10.11 -7.08 -9.99
N GLN A 100 -10.41 -8.21 -9.35
CA GLN A 100 -10.38 -9.54 -9.97
C GLN A 100 -11.38 -9.62 -11.12
N ALA A 101 -12.62 -9.18 -10.91
CA ALA A 101 -13.66 -9.18 -11.94
C ALA A 101 -13.26 -8.30 -13.16
N ALA A 102 -12.54 -7.21 -12.92
CA ALA A 102 -11.99 -6.34 -13.96
C ALA A 102 -10.66 -6.83 -14.55
N GLN A 103 -10.15 -8.00 -14.15
CA GLN A 103 -8.84 -8.54 -14.56
C GLN A 103 -7.67 -7.55 -14.31
N CYS A 104 -7.74 -6.83 -13.20
CA CYS A 104 -6.67 -5.96 -12.71
C CYS A 104 -5.81 -6.71 -11.69
N PRO A 105 -4.54 -7.03 -12.02
CA PRO A 105 -3.64 -7.64 -11.05
C PRO A 105 -3.29 -6.64 -9.95
N VAL A 106 -2.96 -7.16 -8.77
CA VAL A 106 -2.62 -6.36 -7.58
C VAL A 106 -1.36 -6.86 -6.91
N PHE A 107 -0.59 -5.95 -6.32
CA PHE A 107 0.44 -6.24 -5.33
C PHE A 107 0.05 -5.51 -4.03
N VAL A 108 -0.05 -6.23 -2.91
CA VAL A 108 -0.62 -5.69 -1.68
C VAL A 108 0.40 -5.67 -0.56
N THR A 109 0.46 -4.58 0.19
CA THR A 109 1.24 -4.48 1.43
C THR A 109 0.36 -3.93 2.54
N SER A 110 0.16 -4.72 3.59
CA SER A 110 -0.54 -4.33 4.81
C SER A 110 0.44 -3.66 5.79
N THR A 111 -0.04 -2.67 6.54
CA THR A 111 0.79 -1.95 7.52
C THR A 111 0.05 -1.72 8.83
N TRP A 112 0.82 -1.57 9.90
CA TRP A 112 0.29 -1.29 11.22
C TRP A 112 0.37 0.21 11.52
N SER A 113 -0.78 0.83 11.80
CA SER A 113 -0.86 2.22 12.23
C SER A 113 -1.30 2.28 13.69
N ALA A 114 -0.40 2.76 14.56
CA ALA A 114 -0.73 3.16 15.92
C ALA A 114 -0.85 4.68 15.97
N SER A 115 -1.99 5.21 16.43
CA SER A 115 -2.20 6.66 16.60
C SER A 115 -1.54 7.21 17.88
N SER A 116 -0.65 6.45 18.53
CA SER A 116 0.05 6.86 19.74
C SER A 116 1.49 7.27 19.43
N PRO A 117 1.97 8.42 19.92
CA PRO A 117 3.34 8.90 19.68
C PRO A 117 4.43 8.05 20.36
N SER A 118 4.07 7.08 21.21
CA SER A 118 5.01 6.08 21.72
C SER A 118 4.90 4.80 20.89
N ALA A 119 5.85 4.61 19.98
CA ALA A 119 5.96 3.42 19.12
C ALA A 119 6.25 2.11 19.90
N ILE A 120 6.41 2.19 21.23
CA ILE A 120 6.53 1.05 22.13
C ILE A 120 5.44 1.19 23.19
N ALA A 121 4.27 0.61 22.94
CA ALA A 121 3.27 0.37 23.96
C ALA A 121 2.38 -0.80 23.54
N CYS A 122 2.83 -2.01 23.88
CA CYS A 122 1.96 -3.18 24.00
C CYS A 122 1.12 -3.06 25.28
N THR A 123 0.33 -1.99 25.41
CA THR A 123 -0.63 -1.82 26.50
C THR A 123 -2.04 -1.82 25.93
N GLU A 124 -2.99 -2.37 26.70
CA GLU A 124 -4.37 -2.65 26.29
C GLU A 124 -5.19 -1.42 25.86
N SER A 125 -4.64 -0.21 25.96
CA SER A 125 -5.29 1.06 25.62
C SER A 125 -4.88 1.65 24.26
N VAL A 126 -3.99 0.99 23.50
CA VAL A 126 -3.65 1.43 22.14
C VAL A 126 -4.70 0.91 21.16
N LEU A 127 -5.47 1.83 20.56
CA LEU A 127 -6.34 1.50 19.43
C LEU A 127 -5.48 1.13 18.23
N PHE A 128 -5.22 -0.16 18.08
CA PHE A 128 -4.51 -0.72 16.96
C PHE A 128 -5.35 -0.68 15.70
N ARG A 129 -4.74 -0.24 14.59
CA ARG A 129 -5.44 -0.11 13.33
C ARG A 129 -4.58 -0.53 12.15
N ASN A 130 -5.22 -1.14 11.16
CA ASN A 130 -4.58 -1.59 9.92
C ASN A 130 -4.86 -0.61 8.78
N THR A 131 -3.94 -0.50 7.83
CA THR A 131 -4.16 0.10 6.52
C THR A 131 -3.39 -0.67 5.46
N ASP A 132 -4.02 -0.88 4.31
CA ASP A 132 -3.47 -1.62 3.19
C ASP A 132 -3.15 -0.68 2.02
N TYR A 133 -2.03 -0.97 1.37
CA TYR A 133 -1.57 -0.33 0.15
C TYR A 133 -1.72 -1.33 -0.99
N ILE A 134 -2.54 -0.99 -1.99
CA ILE A 134 -2.87 -1.84 -3.12
C ILE A 134 -2.24 -1.23 -4.37
N LEU A 135 -1.18 -1.85 -4.86
CA LEU A 135 -0.52 -1.45 -6.09
C LEU A 135 -1.21 -2.11 -7.28
N VAL A 136 -1.54 -1.31 -8.29
CA VAL A 136 -2.07 -1.74 -9.59
C VAL A 136 -1.13 -1.28 -10.70
N PRO A 137 -1.06 -1.97 -11.85
CA PRO A 137 -0.30 -1.48 -13.00
C PRO A 137 -0.75 -0.06 -13.38
N LYS A 138 0.23 0.78 -13.71
CA LYS A 138 0.02 2.21 -13.98
C LYS A 138 -0.96 2.45 -15.12
N ASP A 139 -0.90 1.63 -16.15
CA ASP A 139 -1.79 1.65 -17.32
C ASP A 139 -3.21 1.14 -17.01
N LYS A 140 -3.39 0.38 -15.90
CA LYS A 140 -4.69 -0.13 -15.44
C LYS A 140 -5.32 0.70 -14.32
N LEU A 141 -4.72 1.82 -13.90
CA LEU A 141 -5.25 2.61 -12.79
C LEU A 141 -6.71 3.05 -13.02
N ASN A 142 -7.04 3.57 -14.21
CA ASN A 142 -8.40 4.04 -14.49
C ASN A 142 -9.41 2.88 -14.41
N LEU A 143 -9.07 1.73 -15.01
CA LEU A 143 -9.86 0.50 -14.92
C LEU A 143 -10.09 0.07 -13.47
N ALA A 144 -9.05 0.09 -12.64
CA ALA A 144 -9.15 -0.24 -11.22
C ALA A 144 -10.07 0.71 -10.46
N VAL A 145 -9.91 2.02 -10.66
CA VAL A 145 -10.74 3.07 -10.02
C VAL A 145 -12.20 2.93 -10.43
N ASP A 146 -12.47 2.70 -11.72
CA ASP A 146 -13.83 2.55 -12.24
C ASP A 146 -14.50 1.29 -11.70
N ALA A 147 -13.77 0.17 -11.65
CA ALA A 147 -14.26 -1.08 -11.06
C ALA A 147 -14.62 -0.91 -9.58
N LEU A 148 -13.74 -0.28 -8.80
CA LEU A 148 -13.95 -0.02 -7.37
C LEU A 148 -15.14 0.93 -7.14
N LYS A 149 -15.27 2.00 -7.92
CA LYS A 149 -16.41 2.92 -7.83
C LYS A 149 -17.73 2.25 -8.21
N THR A 150 -17.72 1.41 -9.24
CA THR A 150 -18.90 0.65 -9.69
C THR A 150 -19.38 -0.32 -8.61
N ASP A 151 -18.45 -0.91 -7.85
CA ASP A 151 -18.73 -1.78 -6.71
C ASP A 151 -19.18 -1.01 -5.44
N GLY A 152 -19.04 0.32 -5.44
CA GLY A 152 -19.52 1.19 -4.36
C GLY A 152 -18.43 1.73 -3.43
N TRP A 153 -17.15 1.51 -3.74
CA TRP A 153 -16.05 2.11 -2.97
C TRP A 153 -15.96 3.62 -3.19
N CYS A 154 -15.85 4.36 -2.08
CA CYS A 154 -15.68 5.80 -2.10
C CYS A 154 -14.20 6.17 -2.19
N PHE A 155 -13.86 7.19 -2.99
CA PHE A 155 -12.53 7.77 -3.03
C PHE A 155 -12.51 9.11 -2.29
N SER A 156 -11.53 9.32 -1.42
CA SER A 156 -11.25 10.65 -0.88
C SER A 156 -10.53 11.48 -1.95
N TYR A 157 -11.15 12.56 -2.40
CA TYR A 157 -10.47 13.53 -3.26
C TYR A 157 -9.38 14.22 -2.43
N SER A 158 -8.13 13.92 -2.73
CA SER A 158 -7.05 14.87 -2.42
C SER A 158 -7.10 15.91 -3.53
N LEU A 159 -7.34 17.16 -3.16
CA LEU A 159 -7.22 18.31 -4.06
C LEU A 159 -5.87 18.21 -4.76
N VAL A 160 -5.91 18.11 -6.09
CA VAL A 160 -4.78 18.45 -6.95
C VAL A 160 -4.72 19.97 -7.02
#